data_AF-A0A2V8BQH2-F1
#
_entry.id   AF-A0A2V8BQH2-F1
#
_cell.length_a   1.000
_cell.length_b   1.000
_cell.length_c   1.000
_cell.angle_alpha   90.00
_cell.angle_beta   90.00
_cell.angle_gamma   90.00
#
_symmetry.space_group_name_H-M   'P 1'
#
loop_
_entity.id
_entity.type
_entity.pdbx_description
1 polymer ?
#
loop_
_entity_poly.entity_id
_entity_poly.type
_entity_poly.pdbx_seq_one_letter_code
_entity_poly.pdbx_strand_id
1 'polypeptide(L)'
;RETLADYGDHRFRMLYRDGDGFPEQHDNIVDVVMVQGGEGTLVLGGKMINPKAGGGAGEYVGTSLEGGERHALGPGDVLHIPAKIPHSFLVPAGKHIAYVLLKFPAR
;
A
#
# COMPACT_ATOMS: atom_id res chain seq x y z
N ARG A 1 -3.24 -7.65 10.45
CA ARG A 1 -2.51 -6.35 10.48
C ARG A 1 -2.15 -6.06 11.92
N GLU A 2 -0.89 -5.76 12.19
CA GLU A 2 -0.34 -5.50 13.53
C GLU A 2 0.46 -4.19 13.49
N THR A 3 0.43 -3.41 14.58
CA THR A 3 1.31 -2.26 14.75
C THR A 3 2.54 -2.72 15.51
N LEU A 4 3.71 -2.61 14.88
CA LEU A 4 4.99 -3.03 15.47
C LEU A 4 5.60 -1.92 16.33
N ALA A 5 5.45 -0.67 15.90
CA ALA A 5 5.88 0.52 16.62
C ALA A 5 5.07 1.74 16.17
N ASP A 6 4.82 2.67 17.09
CA ASP A 6 4.13 3.94 16.84
C ASP A 6 4.90 5.06 17.56
N TYR A 7 5.32 6.06 16.80
CA TYR A 7 6.10 7.21 17.28
C TYR A 7 5.31 8.52 17.21
N GLY A 8 4.00 8.45 16.95
CA GLY A 8 3.10 9.59 16.81
C GLY A 8 3.02 10.10 15.38
N ASP A 9 4.13 10.53 14.79
CA ASP A 9 4.17 11.04 13.41
C ASP A 9 4.41 9.93 12.36
N HIS A 10 5.07 8.84 12.75
CA HIS A 10 5.28 7.68 11.90
C HIS A 10 5.06 6.37 12.66
N ARG A 11 4.72 5.32 11.91
CA ARG A 11 4.46 3.98 12.48
C ARG A 11 4.89 2.86 11.56
N PHE A 12 5.32 1.78 12.19
CA PHE A 12 5.63 0.51 11.54
C PHE A 12 4.48 -0.45 11.74
N ARG A 13 4.08 -1.14 10.67
CA ARG A 13 3.00 -2.13 10.71
C ARG A 13 3.41 -3.39 9.98
N MET A 14 3.04 -4.55 10.52
CA MET A 14 3.07 -5.81 9.77
C MET A 14 1.72 -6.02 9.10
N LEU A 15 1.75 -6.24 7.78
CA LEU A 15 0.57 -6.57 6.99
C LEU A 15 0.75 -7.97 6.40
N TYR A 16 -0.35 -8.71 6.40
CA TYR A 16 -0.52 -9.97 5.70
C TYR A 16 -1.74 -9.81 4.79
N ARG A 17 -1.62 -10.29 3.56
CA ARG A 17 -2.69 -10.31 2.56
C ARG A 17 -2.70 -11.66 1.87
N ASP A 18 -3.89 -12.23 1.71
CA ASP A 18 -4.20 -13.45 0.95
C ASP A 18 -5.25 -13.18 -0.15
N GLY A 19 -5.48 -11.90 -0.43
CA GLY A 19 -6.35 -11.41 -1.49
C GLY A 19 -6.05 -9.95 -1.80
N ASP A 20 -6.63 -9.47 -2.89
CA ASP A 20 -6.40 -8.11 -3.38
C ASP A 20 -6.79 -7.05 -2.35
N GLY A 21 -5.90 -6.07 -2.17
CA GLY A 21 -6.17 -4.86 -1.42
C GLY A 21 -6.91 -3.83 -2.26
N PHE A 22 -7.92 -3.19 -1.68
CA PHE A 22 -8.51 -2.00 -2.30
C PHE A 22 -7.44 -0.93 -2.57
N PRO A 23 -7.51 -0.23 -3.71
CA PRO A 23 -6.62 0.89 -3.94
C PRO A 23 -6.77 1.98 -2.88
N GLU A 24 -5.65 2.55 -2.46
CA GLU A 24 -5.58 3.66 -1.51
C GLU A 24 -4.68 4.80 -2.03
N GLN A 25 -4.93 6.02 -1.52
CA GLN A 25 -4.10 7.20 -1.73
C GLN A 25 -4.04 8.01 -0.44
N HIS A 26 -2.86 8.55 -0.13
CA HIS A 26 -2.63 9.44 1.00
C HIS A 26 -2.05 10.77 0.51
N ASP A 27 -2.67 11.90 0.86
CA ASP A 27 -2.23 13.22 0.37
C ASP A 27 -0.94 13.70 1.04
N ASN A 28 -0.70 13.30 2.29
CA ASN A 28 0.37 13.82 3.14
C ASN A 28 1.25 12.72 3.75
N ILE A 29 1.11 11.47 3.30
CA ILE A 29 1.85 10.32 3.82
C ILE A 29 2.64 9.67 2.70
N VAL A 30 3.87 9.31 3.02
CA VAL A 30 4.71 8.42 2.24
C VAL A 30 4.64 7.03 2.85
N ASP A 31 4.52 6.03 1.99
CA ASP A 31 4.57 4.62 2.37
C ASP A 31 5.90 4.01 1.91
N VAL A 32 6.60 3.35 2.83
CA VAL A 32 7.75 2.48 2.54
C VAL A 32 7.41 1.05 2.92
N VAL A 33 7.53 0.15 1.96
CA VAL A 33 7.11 -1.26 2.10
C VAL A 33 8.35 -2.14 2.00
N MET A 34 8.50 -3.07 2.94
CA MET A 34 9.59 -4.04 2.96
C MET A 34 9.00 -5.44 2.99
N VAL A 35 9.07 -6.15 1.86
CA VAL A 35 8.42 -7.46 1.71
C VAL A 35 9.22 -8.52 2.46
N GLN A 36 8.53 -9.25 3.34
CA GLN A 36 9.11 -10.27 4.20
C GLN A 36 8.86 -11.69 3.68
N GLY A 37 7.72 -11.92 3.01
CA GLY A 37 7.32 -13.26 2.60
C GLY A 37 6.22 -13.24 1.54
N GLY A 38 6.12 -14.34 0.79
CA GLY A 38 5.10 -14.54 -0.22
C GLY A 38 5.36 -13.80 -1.54
N GLU A 39 4.30 -13.62 -2.33
CA GLU A 39 4.35 -13.02 -3.66
C GLU A 39 3.12 -12.15 -3.91
N GLY A 40 3.29 -11.07 -4.67
CA GLY A 40 2.20 -10.17 -5.01
C GLY A 40 2.55 -9.24 -6.17
N THR A 41 1.70 -8.26 -6.41
CA THR A 41 1.94 -7.21 -7.39
C THR A 41 1.54 -5.86 -6.80
N LEU A 42 2.46 -4.90 -6.81
CA LEU A 42 2.11 -3.50 -6.61
C LEU A 42 1.53 -2.97 -7.93
N VAL A 43 0.35 -2.37 -7.87
CA VAL A 43 -0.14 -1.45 -8.90
C VAL A 43 0.11 -0.03 -8.39
N LEU A 44 0.93 0.74 -9.10
CA LEU A 44 1.36 2.09 -8.72
C LEU A 44 0.87 3.13 -9.71
N GLY A 45 0.27 4.21 -9.22
CA GLY A 45 -0.24 5.30 -10.04
C GLY A 45 -1.51 4.93 -10.81
N GLY A 46 -1.71 5.61 -11.93
CA GLY A 46 -2.94 5.53 -12.71
C GLY A 46 -4.09 6.34 -12.11
N LYS A 47 -5.31 6.06 -12.59
CA LYS A 47 -6.53 6.74 -12.18
C LYS A 47 -7.32 5.89 -11.20
N MET A 48 -7.60 6.45 -10.02
CA MET A 48 -8.51 5.83 -9.06
C MET A 48 -9.95 5.87 -9.56
N ILE A 49 -10.61 4.71 -9.58
CA ILE A 49 -12.00 4.56 -9.99
C ILE A 49 -12.90 4.56 -8.75
N ASN A 50 -14.01 5.30 -8.86
CA ASN A 50 -14.99 5.52 -7.78
C ASN A 50 -14.32 5.96 -6.46
N PRO A 51 -13.51 7.04 -6.46
CA PRO A 51 -12.82 7.49 -5.26
C PRO A 51 -13.83 7.92 -4.19
N LYS A 52 -13.57 7.52 -2.95
CA LYS A 52 -14.31 7.97 -1.78
C LYS A 52 -13.33 8.33 -0.65
N ALA A 53 -13.79 9.20 0.25
CA ALA A 53 -13.05 9.50 1.46
C ALA A 53 -12.81 8.21 2.27
N GLY A 54 -11.59 8.08 2.77
CA GLY A 54 -11.11 6.99 3.61
C GLY A 54 -11.26 7.31 5.11
N GLY A 55 -10.33 6.78 5.92
CA GLY A 55 -10.39 6.87 7.37
C GLY A 55 -10.00 8.22 7.99
N GLY A 56 -9.57 9.20 7.18
CA GLY A 56 -9.08 10.50 7.65
C GLY A 56 -9.01 11.54 6.54
N ALA A 57 -8.70 12.78 6.90
CA ALA A 57 -8.53 13.86 5.93
C ALA A 57 -7.31 13.58 5.03
N GLY A 58 -7.49 13.68 3.71
CA GLY A 58 -6.45 13.35 2.73
C GLY A 58 -6.22 11.84 2.54
N GLU A 59 -7.10 10.99 3.08
CA GLU A 59 -7.08 9.54 2.89
C GLU A 59 -8.19 9.16 1.91
N TYR A 60 -7.87 8.38 0.88
CA TYR A 60 -8.84 7.96 -0.14
C TYR A 60 -8.76 6.47 -0.39
N VAL A 61 -9.89 5.88 -0.77
CA VAL A 61 -9.98 4.51 -1.29
C VAL A 61 -10.82 4.48 -2.56
N GLY A 62 -10.57 3.49 -3.42
CA GLY A 62 -11.30 3.29 -4.67
C GLY A 62 -11.70 1.84 -4.90
N THR A 63 -12.34 1.57 -6.04
CA THR A 63 -12.70 0.20 -6.46
C THR A 63 -11.61 -0.45 -7.29
N SER A 64 -10.86 0.33 -8.07
CA SER A 64 -9.77 -0.14 -8.95
C SER A 64 -8.86 1.01 -9.36
N LEU A 65 -7.72 0.66 -9.98
CA LEU A 65 -6.81 1.59 -10.65
C LEU A 65 -6.77 1.30 -12.16
N GLU A 66 -6.99 2.32 -12.98
CA GLU A 66 -6.83 2.24 -14.44
C GLU A 66 -5.50 2.86 -14.86
N GLY A 67 -4.71 2.13 -15.66
CA GLY A 67 -3.45 2.62 -16.21
C GLY A 67 -2.28 2.70 -15.22
N GLY A 68 -2.38 2.05 -14.05
CA GLY A 68 -1.27 1.95 -13.10
C GLY A 68 -0.18 0.99 -13.57
N GLU A 69 1.07 1.31 -13.23
CA GLU A 69 2.23 0.45 -13.49
C GLU A 69 2.20 -0.78 -12.57
N ARG A 70 2.59 -1.95 -13.09
CA ARG A 70 2.54 -3.21 -12.34
C ARG A 70 3.96 -3.69 -12.05
N HIS A 71 4.26 -3.88 -10.78
CA HIS A 71 5.55 -4.39 -10.31
C HIS A 71 5.34 -5.68 -9.53
N ALA A 72 5.94 -6.77 -9.99
CA ALA A 72 5.96 -8.02 -9.25
C ALA A 72 6.75 -7.84 -7.95
N LEU A 73 6.26 -8.43 -6.86
CA LEU A 73 6.86 -8.35 -5.53
C LEU A 73 7.21 -9.72 -4.99
N GLY A 74 8.34 -9.82 -4.30
CA GLY A 74 8.78 -10.98 -3.53
C GLY A 74 9.63 -10.57 -2.32
N PRO A 75 10.06 -11.55 -1.50
CA PRO A 75 10.81 -11.28 -0.27
C PRO A 75 12.12 -10.54 -0.57
N GLY A 76 12.40 -9.50 0.22
CA GLY A 76 13.57 -8.63 0.05
C GLY A 76 13.31 -7.36 -0.77
N ASP A 77 12.18 -7.25 -1.46
CA ASP A 77 11.82 -6.02 -2.17
C ASP A 77 11.53 -4.88 -1.19
N VAL A 78 12.01 -3.69 -1.54
CA VAL A 78 11.77 -2.45 -0.81
C VAL A 78 11.17 -1.41 -1.75
N LEU A 79 10.00 -0.89 -1.42
CA LEU A 79 9.25 0.03 -2.25
C LEU A 79 9.07 1.37 -1.55
N HIS A 80 9.14 2.45 -2.32
CA HIS A 80 8.82 3.79 -1.89
C HIS A 80 7.61 4.28 -2.71
N ILE A 81 6.51 4.56 -2.02
CA ILE A 81 5.27 5.03 -2.62
C ILE A 81 5.05 6.48 -2.16
N PRO A 82 5.24 7.46 -3.06
CA PRO A 82 5.11 8.87 -2.70
C PRO A 82 3.66 9.24 -2.35
N ALA A 83 3.50 10.33 -1.58
CA ALA A 83 2.20 10.93 -1.34
C ALA A 83 1.50 11.30 -2.66
N LYS A 84 0.16 11.28 -2.64
CA LYS A 84 -0.74 11.54 -3.77
C LYS A 84 -0.65 10.54 -4.92
N ILE A 85 0.14 9.48 -4.79
CA ILE A 85 0.19 8.39 -5.76
C ILE A 85 -0.76 7.27 -5.31
N PRO A 86 -1.85 7.02 -6.06
CA PRO A 86 -2.73 5.92 -5.72
C PRO A 86 -2.04 4.59 -5.96
N HIS A 87 -2.29 3.61 -5.11
CA HIS A 87 -1.63 2.31 -5.19
C HIS A 87 -2.50 1.18 -4.65
N SER A 88 -2.22 -0.05 -5.07
CA SER A 88 -2.91 -1.27 -4.60
C SER A 88 -1.94 -2.45 -4.59
N PHE A 89 -2.15 -3.37 -3.65
CA PHE A 89 -1.43 -4.64 -3.58
C PHE A 89 -2.36 -5.75 -4.04
N LEU A 90 -2.03 -6.40 -5.15
CA LEU A 90 -2.75 -7.55 -5.66
C LEU A 90 -2.07 -8.85 -5.22
N VAL A 91 -2.87 -9.85 -4.93
CA VAL A 91 -2.39 -11.16 -4.47
C VAL A 91 -3.05 -12.24 -5.32
N PRO A 92 -2.27 -13.05 -6.07
CA PRO A 92 -2.85 -14.14 -6.85
C PRO A 92 -3.67 -15.10 -5.98
N ALA A 93 -4.73 -15.69 -6.54
CA ALA A 93 -5.60 -16.59 -5.82
C ALA A 93 -4.82 -17.76 -5.17
N GLY A 94 -5.06 -17.99 -3.87
CA GLY A 94 -4.37 -19.03 -3.10
C GLY A 94 -2.93 -18.69 -2.69
N LYS A 95 -2.45 -17.48 -2.98
CA LYS A 95 -1.15 -16.96 -2.54
C LYS A 95 -1.31 -15.98 -1.39
N HIS A 96 -0.19 -15.48 -0.88
CA HIS A 96 -0.16 -14.45 0.13
C HIS A 96 1.06 -13.55 -0.07
N ILE A 97 1.02 -12.36 0.54
CA ILE A 97 2.18 -11.50 0.74
C ILE A 97 2.18 -10.97 2.18
N ALA A 98 3.36 -10.97 2.81
CA ALA A 98 3.59 -10.39 4.13
C ALA A 98 4.67 -9.32 4.03
N TYR A 99 4.42 -8.13 4.60
CA TYR A 99 5.34 -7.00 4.50
C TYR A 99 5.26 -6.08 5.71
N VAL A 100 6.39 -5.45 6.01
CA VAL A 100 6.44 -4.32 6.95
C VAL A 100 6.16 -3.05 6.17
N LEU A 101 5.25 -2.22 6.68
CA LEU A 101 4.89 -0.92 6.15
C LEU A 101 5.31 0.16 7.15
N LEU A 102 6.17 1.06 6.72
CA LEU A 102 6.45 2.32 7.38
C LEU A 102 5.61 3.41 6.71
N LYS A 103 4.75 4.07 7.50
CA LYS A 103 4.03 5.28 7.09
C LYS A 103 4.66 6.48 7.79
N PHE A 104 5.01 7.54 7.06
CA PHE A 104 5.55 8.78 7.62
C PHE A 104 5.10 10.02 6.83
N PRO A 105 5.16 11.23 7.42
CA PRO A 105 4.69 12.45 6.76
C PRO A 105 5.51 12.79 5.51
N ALA A 106 4.81 13.19 4.45
CA ALA A 106 5.43 13.83 3.30
C ALA A 106 6.04 15.19 3.70
N ARG A 107 7.16 15.56 3.07
CA ARG A 107 7.81 16.86 3.26
C ARG A 107 7.14 17.96 2.44
#